data_AF-W1UR78-F1
#
_entry.id   AF-W1UR78-F1
#
_cell.length_a   1.000
_cell.length_b   1.000
_cell.length_c   1.000
_cell.angle_alpha   90.00
_cell.angle_beta   90.00
_cell.angle_gamma   90.00
#
_symmetry.space_group_name_H-M   'P 1'
#
loop_
_entity.id
_entity.type
_entity.pdbx_description
1 polymer ?
#
loop_
_entity_poly.entity_id
_entity_poly.type
_entity_poly.pdbx_seq_one_letter_code
_entity_poly.pdbx_strand_id
1 'polypeptide(L)'
;GDKPDNLDELLENANKIIGEKVGAKLDIQYLGWGDYDKKMSVITSSGENYDIAFASNYVVNAQKGAYADLTDLYKKEGAELYKALDPAYIKGNSINGKIYAVPVAANVASSQNFAFNGTLLAKYGIDISGVTSYETLEPVLKQIKEKAPDVVPFAVTKNFIPSDNFDYPVPNGLPFVIDL
;
A
#
# COMPACT_ATOMS: atom_id res chain seq x y z
N GLY A 1 6.85 -4.50 -4.07
CA GLY A 1 7.69 -3.55 -4.78
C GLY A 1 8.95 -4.20 -5.30
N ASP A 2 9.88 -3.40 -5.83
CA ASP A 2 11.15 -3.88 -6.37
C ASP A 2 12.25 -3.92 -5.30
N LYS A 3 13.19 -4.85 -5.45
CA LYS A 3 14.34 -5.01 -4.54
C LYS A 3 15.21 -3.74 -4.60
N PRO A 4 15.52 -3.08 -3.48
CA PRO A 4 16.47 -1.99 -3.48
C PRO A 4 17.90 -2.50 -3.73
N ASP A 5 18.72 -1.70 -4.42
CA ASP A 5 20.09 -2.08 -4.80
C ASP A 5 20.98 -2.44 -3.59
N ASN A 6 20.72 -1.84 -2.44
CA ASN A 6 21.47 -2.03 -1.21
C ASN A 6 20.77 -2.95 -0.17
N LEU A 7 19.83 -3.81 -0.59
CA LEU A 7 19.11 -4.69 0.34
C LEU A 7 20.06 -5.54 1.19
N ASP A 8 21.14 -6.05 0.60
CA ASP A 8 22.05 -6.98 1.29
C ASP A 8 22.76 -6.28 2.46
N GLU A 9 23.18 -5.02 2.27
CA GLU A 9 23.76 -4.17 3.33
C GLU A 9 22.72 -3.85 4.42
N LEU A 10 21.48 -3.53 4.03
CA LEU A 10 20.39 -3.27 4.97
C LEU A 10 20.08 -4.50 5.83
N LEU A 11 20.01 -5.68 5.21
CA LEU A 11 19.79 -6.94 5.91
C LEU A 11 20.96 -7.32 6.81
N GLU A 12 22.21 -7.07 6.40
CA GLU A 12 23.36 -7.30 7.28
C GLU A 12 23.26 -6.47 8.57
N ASN A 13 22.95 -5.17 8.43
CA ASN A 13 22.83 -4.26 9.56
C ASN A 13 21.63 -4.60 10.45
N ALA A 14 20.46 -4.90 9.86
CA ALA A 14 19.28 -5.31 10.61
C ALA A 14 19.53 -6.62 11.37
N ASN A 15 20.18 -7.60 10.73
CA ASN A 15 20.42 -8.91 11.31
C ASN A 15 21.43 -8.92 12.47
N LYS A 16 22.30 -7.92 12.58
CA LYS A 16 23.13 -7.73 13.80
C LYS A 16 22.23 -7.53 15.02
N ILE A 17 21.22 -6.67 14.89
CA ILE A 17 20.27 -6.36 15.97
C ILE A 17 19.29 -7.52 16.19
N ILE A 18 18.69 -8.06 15.13
CA ILE A 18 17.71 -9.15 15.21
C ILE A 18 18.36 -10.41 15.79
N GLY A 19 19.57 -10.75 15.35
CA GLY A 19 20.33 -11.88 15.87
C GLY A 19 20.63 -11.76 17.36
N GLU A 20 21.05 -10.58 17.83
CA GLU A 20 21.32 -10.32 19.25
C GLU A 20 20.04 -10.40 20.10
N LYS A 21 18.93 -9.85 19.62
CA LYS A 21 17.68 -9.71 20.40
C LYS A 21 16.78 -10.94 20.37
N VAL A 22 16.75 -11.65 19.24
CA VAL A 22 15.76 -12.70 18.96
C VAL A 22 16.43 -14.05 18.66
N GLY A 23 17.73 -14.07 18.34
CA GLY A 23 18.44 -15.30 17.96
C GLY A 23 18.04 -15.82 16.58
N ALA A 24 17.53 -14.94 15.71
CA ALA A 24 17.06 -15.28 14.36
C ALA A 24 17.70 -14.37 13.30
N LYS A 25 17.56 -14.76 12.03
CA LYS A 25 17.98 -13.96 10.87
C LYS A 25 16.78 -13.72 9.97
N LEU A 26 16.58 -12.46 9.59
CA LEU A 26 15.61 -12.02 8.60
C LEU A 26 16.22 -12.12 7.19
N ASP A 27 15.47 -12.75 6.29
CA ASP A 27 15.67 -12.70 4.84
C ASP A 27 14.41 -12.12 4.19
N ILE A 28 14.57 -11.31 3.15
CA ILE A 28 13.44 -10.62 2.49
C ILE A 28 13.53 -10.84 0.98
N GLN A 29 12.46 -11.39 0.41
CA GLN A 29 12.30 -11.55 -1.03
C GLN A 29 11.25 -10.59 -1.58
N TYR A 30 11.63 -9.81 -2.60
CA TYR A 30 10.75 -8.85 -3.26
C TYR A 30 10.09 -9.50 -4.49
N LEU A 31 8.78 -9.41 -4.60
CA LEU A 31 8.00 -10.05 -5.68
C LEU A 31 7.67 -9.11 -6.86
N GLY A 32 8.09 -7.84 -6.81
CA GLY A 32 7.73 -6.80 -7.78
C GLY A 32 6.35 -6.19 -7.52
N TRP A 33 6.04 -5.05 -8.13
CA TRP A 33 4.73 -4.39 -7.98
C TRP A 33 3.63 -5.05 -8.84
N GLY A 34 3.92 -5.31 -10.12
CA GLY A 34 2.91 -5.73 -11.10
C GLY A 34 2.37 -7.15 -10.90
N ASP A 35 3.16 -8.03 -10.30
CA ASP A 35 2.83 -9.45 -10.13
C ASP A 35 2.58 -9.86 -8.67
N TYR A 36 2.59 -8.91 -7.72
CA TYR A 36 2.59 -9.21 -6.29
C TYR A 36 1.42 -10.12 -5.90
N ASP A 37 0.19 -9.71 -6.23
CA ASP A 37 -1.03 -10.43 -5.86
C ASP A 37 -1.10 -11.82 -6.48
N LYS A 38 -0.66 -11.95 -7.74
CA LYS A 38 -0.63 -13.24 -8.45
C LYS A 38 0.37 -14.19 -7.82
N LYS A 39 1.60 -13.72 -7.56
CA LYS A 39 2.65 -14.54 -6.94
C LYS A 39 2.28 -14.93 -5.52
N MET A 40 1.77 -14.00 -4.72
CA MET A 40 1.36 -14.28 -3.34
C MET A 40 0.19 -15.27 -3.29
N SER A 41 -0.79 -15.15 -4.20
CA SER A 41 -1.87 -16.13 -4.30
C SER A 41 -1.35 -17.55 -4.57
N VAL A 42 -0.34 -17.70 -5.44
CA VAL A 42 0.28 -19.00 -5.70
C VAL A 42 1.03 -19.52 -4.47
N ILE A 43 1.87 -18.69 -3.83
CA ILE A 43 2.61 -19.05 -2.61
C ILE A 43 1.65 -19.53 -1.50
N THR A 44 0.59 -18.76 -1.23
CA THR A 44 -0.40 -19.12 -0.21
C THR A 44 -1.17 -20.40 -0.57
N SER A 45 -1.52 -20.60 -1.84
CA SER A 45 -2.31 -21.77 -2.26
C SER A 45 -1.51 -23.07 -2.40
N SER A 46 -0.22 -22.96 -2.73
CA SER A 46 0.68 -24.10 -2.94
C SER A 46 1.26 -24.64 -1.64
N GLY A 47 1.20 -23.86 -0.55
CA GLY A 47 1.84 -24.23 0.72
C GLY A 47 3.36 -24.16 0.64
N GLU A 48 3.92 -23.35 -0.26
CA GLU A 48 5.33 -22.99 -0.20
C GLU A 48 5.67 -22.47 1.20
N ASN A 49 6.85 -22.84 1.72
CA ASN A 49 7.25 -22.45 3.06
C ASN A 49 7.61 -20.95 3.07
N TYR A 50 6.89 -20.17 3.88
CA TYR A 50 7.22 -18.80 4.23
C TYR A 50 6.75 -18.52 5.66
N ASP A 51 7.39 -17.57 6.33
CA ASP A 51 7.04 -17.19 7.70
C ASP A 51 6.19 -15.91 7.76
N ILE A 52 6.59 -14.88 6.99
CA ILE A 52 5.98 -13.54 7.01
C ILE A 52 5.77 -13.06 5.57
N ALA A 53 4.61 -12.48 5.28
CA ALA A 53 4.30 -11.86 4.00
C ALA A 53 3.58 -10.52 4.19
N PHE A 54 3.79 -9.59 3.25
CA PHE A 54 2.90 -8.44 3.13
C PHE A 54 1.55 -8.93 2.56
N ALA A 55 0.47 -8.75 3.31
CA ALA A 55 -0.80 -9.40 2.97
C ALA A 55 -1.36 -8.90 1.63
N SER A 56 -1.87 -9.83 0.82
CA SER A 56 -2.71 -9.54 -0.34
C SER A 56 -4.11 -10.10 -0.09
N ASN A 57 -5.14 -9.37 -0.51
CA ASN A 57 -6.56 -9.73 -0.31
C ASN A 57 -6.86 -10.23 1.13
N TYR A 58 -6.38 -9.47 2.12
CA TYR A 58 -6.26 -9.90 3.52
C TYR A 58 -7.54 -10.51 4.08
N VAL A 59 -8.68 -9.83 3.95
CA VAL A 59 -9.95 -10.26 4.55
C VAL A 59 -10.38 -11.63 4.03
N VAL A 60 -10.35 -11.81 2.70
CA VAL A 60 -10.74 -13.07 2.05
C VAL A 60 -9.79 -14.21 2.45
N ASN A 61 -8.48 -13.96 2.47
CA ASN A 61 -7.50 -14.99 2.79
C ASN A 61 -7.50 -15.38 4.27
N ALA A 62 -7.71 -14.42 5.18
CA ALA A 62 -7.89 -14.70 6.61
C ALA A 62 -9.13 -15.56 6.86
N GLN A 63 -10.26 -15.28 6.20
CA GLN A 63 -11.47 -16.11 6.30
C GLN A 63 -11.27 -17.54 5.76
N LYS A 64 -10.38 -17.72 4.78
CA LYS A 64 -9.98 -19.04 4.24
C LYS A 64 -8.98 -19.79 5.13
N GLY A 65 -8.51 -19.19 6.22
CA GLY A 65 -7.53 -19.79 7.12
C GLY A 65 -6.10 -19.78 6.59
N ALA A 66 -5.77 -18.85 5.68
CA ALA A 66 -4.43 -18.73 5.12
C ALA A 66 -3.37 -18.21 6.10
N TYR A 67 -3.80 -17.54 7.18
CA TYR A 67 -2.93 -16.84 8.12
C TYR A 67 -3.06 -17.41 9.53
N ALA A 68 -1.96 -17.38 10.27
CA ALA A 68 -1.95 -17.73 11.68
C ALA A 68 -2.75 -16.72 12.52
N ASP A 69 -3.52 -17.23 13.48
CA ASP A 69 -4.21 -16.41 14.47
C ASP A 69 -3.17 -15.78 15.43
N LEU A 70 -3.07 -14.45 15.43
CA LEU A 70 -2.09 -13.71 16.22
C LEU A 70 -2.65 -13.27 17.58
N THR A 71 -3.90 -13.60 17.90
CA THR A 71 -4.60 -13.09 19.09
C THR A 71 -3.85 -13.40 20.39
N ASP A 72 -3.27 -14.59 20.51
CA ASP A 72 -2.49 -14.98 21.69
C ASP A 72 -1.04 -14.50 21.62
N LEU A 73 -0.43 -14.46 20.43
CA LEU A 73 0.91 -13.90 20.23
C LEU A 73 0.96 -12.42 20.64
N TYR A 74 -0.10 -11.66 20.39
CA TYR A 74 -0.21 -10.28 20.85
C TYR A 74 -0.27 -10.10 22.36
N LYS A 75 -0.61 -11.13 23.13
CA LYS A 75 -0.62 -11.05 24.60
C LYS A 75 0.78 -11.20 25.19
N LYS A 76 1.73 -11.76 24.43
CA LYS A 76 3.08 -12.07 24.91
C LYS A 76 4.15 -11.51 23.97
N GLU A 77 4.45 -12.19 22.86
CA GLU A 77 5.52 -11.81 21.94
C GLU A 77 5.28 -10.43 21.29
N GLY A 78 4.03 -10.13 20.95
CA GLY A 78 3.62 -8.89 20.29
C GLY A 78 3.08 -7.81 21.24
N ALA A 79 3.22 -7.96 22.56
CA ALA A 79 2.51 -7.11 23.52
C ALA A 79 2.90 -5.62 23.45
N GLU A 80 4.18 -5.31 23.25
CA GLU A 80 4.64 -3.93 23.11
C GLU A 80 4.14 -3.29 21.79
N LEU A 81 4.24 -4.04 20.70
CA LEU A 81 3.72 -3.63 19.39
C LEU A 81 2.20 -3.37 19.45
N TYR A 82 1.43 -4.27 20.07
CA TYR A 82 -0.02 -4.15 20.18
C TYR A 82 -0.45 -2.87 20.92
N LYS A 83 0.29 -2.48 21.97
CA LYS A 83 0.03 -1.25 22.74
C LYS A 83 0.25 0.03 21.92
N ALA A 84 1.08 -0.02 20.88
CA ALA A 84 1.34 1.12 20.01
C ALA A 84 0.27 1.30 18.92
N LEU A 85 -0.66 0.35 18.77
CA LEU A 85 -1.70 0.42 17.75
C LEU A 85 -2.87 1.28 18.19
N ASP A 86 -3.28 2.20 17.33
CA ASP A 86 -4.59 2.84 17.44
C ASP A 86 -5.70 1.76 17.42
N PRO A 87 -6.76 1.87 18.25
CA PRO A 87 -7.88 0.94 18.26
C PRO A 87 -8.53 0.67 16.90
N ALA A 88 -8.48 1.64 15.98
CA ALA A 88 -8.98 1.48 14.62
C ALA A 88 -8.23 0.40 13.85
N TYR A 89 -6.91 0.25 14.05
CA TYR A 89 -6.14 -0.84 13.43
C TYR A 89 -6.60 -2.21 13.94
N ILE A 90 -6.84 -2.34 15.24
CA ILE A 90 -7.30 -3.59 15.85
C ILE A 90 -8.69 -3.93 15.31
N LYS A 91 -9.62 -2.97 15.33
CA LYS A 91 -10.99 -3.15 14.85
C LYS A 91 -11.03 -3.48 13.35
N GLY A 92 -10.31 -2.73 12.52
CA GLY A 92 -10.30 -2.89 11.07
C GLY A 92 -9.65 -4.19 10.59
N ASN A 93 -8.74 -4.77 11.37
CA ASN A 93 -8.06 -6.01 11.02
C ASN A 93 -8.62 -7.25 11.74
N SER A 94 -9.64 -7.09 12.61
CA SER A 94 -10.27 -8.22 13.31
C SER A 94 -11.30 -8.91 12.42
N ILE A 95 -11.18 -10.23 12.27
CA ILE A 95 -12.06 -11.08 11.47
C ILE A 95 -12.57 -12.21 12.36
N ASN A 96 -13.89 -12.29 12.54
CA ASN A 96 -14.55 -13.27 13.40
C ASN A 96 -13.96 -13.31 14.83
N GLY A 97 -13.66 -12.13 15.39
CA GLY A 97 -13.14 -11.98 16.76
C GLY A 97 -11.66 -12.31 16.93
N LYS A 98 -10.92 -12.55 15.84
CA LYS A 98 -9.49 -12.86 15.83
C LYS A 98 -8.73 -11.86 14.98
N ILE A 99 -7.46 -11.65 15.27
CA ILE A 99 -6.57 -10.76 14.49
C ILE A 99 -5.48 -11.58 13.80
N TYR A 100 -5.29 -11.36 12.49
CA TYR A 100 -4.39 -12.14 11.64
C TYR A 100 -3.30 -11.27 10.97
N ALA A 101 -3.20 -10.00 11.35
CA ALA A 101 -2.26 -9.05 10.76
C ALA A 101 -1.47 -8.31 11.84
N VAL A 102 -0.25 -7.92 11.46
CA VAL A 102 0.56 -6.87 12.11
C VAL A 102 0.46 -5.61 11.28
N PRO A 103 -0.44 -4.67 11.62
CA PRO A 103 -0.55 -3.42 10.88
C PRO A 103 0.64 -2.51 11.21
N VAL A 104 1.14 -1.80 10.19
CA VAL A 104 2.13 -0.74 10.39
C VAL A 104 1.40 0.47 10.99
N ALA A 105 1.76 0.85 12.21
CA ALA A 105 1.22 2.03 12.87
C ALA A 105 1.75 3.31 12.20
N ALA A 106 1.05 3.75 11.16
CA ALA A 106 1.37 4.96 10.40
C ALA A 106 0.10 5.79 10.22
N ASN A 107 -0.38 5.96 8.99
CA ASN A 107 -1.53 6.79 8.66
C ASN A 107 -2.84 6.06 8.97
N VAL A 108 -3.28 6.09 10.24
CA VAL A 108 -4.58 5.51 10.65
C VAL A 108 -5.76 6.24 10.00
N ALA A 109 -5.55 7.51 9.66
CA ALA A 109 -6.38 8.31 8.79
C ALA A 109 -5.50 8.89 7.67
N SER A 110 -6.05 8.99 6.47
CA SER A 110 -5.40 9.59 5.31
C SER A 110 -6.42 10.30 4.44
N SER A 111 -5.95 11.24 3.63
CA SER A 111 -6.72 11.80 2.52
C SER A 111 -6.03 11.50 1.19
N GLN A 112 -6.82 11.42 0.13
CA GLN A 112 -6.30 11.34 -1.23
C GLN A 112 -5.95 12.74 -1.69
N ASN A 113 -4.77 12.91 -2.31
CA ASN A 113 -4.24 14.22 -2.69
C ASN A 113 -3.57 14.15 -4.05
N PHE A 114 -3.67 15.23 -4.82
CA PHE A 114 -2.82 15.42 -5.98
C PHE A 114 -1.43 15.89 -5.54
N ALA A 115 -0.40 15.14 -5.92
CA ALA A 115 0.98 15.51 -5.71
C ALA A 115 1.56 16.14 -6.99
N PHE A 116 2.10 17.35 -6.89
CA PHE A 116 2.65 18.08 -8.03
C PHE A 116 4.17 18.14 -8.01
N ASN A 117 4.80 18.10 -9.19
CA ASN A 117 6.23 18.34 -9.33
C ASN A 117 6.52 19.85 -9.23
N GLY A 118 7.00 20.29 -8.07
CA GLY A 118 7.29 21.71 -7.79
C GLY A 118 8.30 22.35 -8.76
N THR A 119 9.26 21.57 -9.29
CA THR A 119 10.22 22.07 -10.29
C THR A 119 9.51 22.46 -11.59
N LEU A 120 8.53 21.67 -12.04
CA LEU A 120 7.76 21.97 -13.25
C LEU A 120 6.79 23.14 -13.03
N LEU A 121 6.13 23.20 -11.86
CA LEU A 121 5.27 24.32 -11.51
C LEU A 121 6.04 25.65 -11.56
N ALA A 122 7.21 25.70 -10.92
CA ALA A 122 8.06 26.88 -10.89
C ALA A 122 8.59 27.25 -12.28
N LYS A 123 9.08 26.27 -13.06
CA LYS A 123 9.63 26.50 -14.40
C LYS A 123 8.60 27.08 -15.38
N TYR A 124 7.35 26.65 -15.27
CA TYR A 124 6.29 27.00 -16.24
C TYR A 124 5.25 27.98 -15.70
N GLY A 125 5.39 28.43 -14.44
CA GLY A 125 4.46 29.37 -13.80
C GLY A 125 3.03 28.85 -13.76
N ILE A 126 2.85 27.58 -13.40
CA ILE A 126 1.54 26.92 -13.34
C ILE A 126 0.94 27.14 -11.95
N ASP A 127 -0.23 27.78 -11.89
CA ASP A 127 -1.01 27.93 -10.67
C ASP A 127 -1.93 26.71 -10.46
N ILE A 128 -1.93 26.20 -9.22
CA ILE A 128 -2.73 25.04 -8.78
C ILE A 128 -3.74 25.42 -7.68
N SER A 129 -3.86 26.70 -7.33
CA SER A 129 -4.71 27.19 -6.22
C SER A 129 -6.19 26.84 -6.36
N GLY A 130 -6.67 26.65 -7.61
CA GLY A 130 -8.04 26.25 -7.92
C GLY A 130 -8.27 24.74 -8.01
N VAL A 131 -7.25 23.89 -7.80
CA VAL A 131 -7.41 22.43 -7.94
C VAL A 131 -7.96 21.83 -6.65
N THR A 132 -9.20 21.34 -6.70
CA THR A 132 -9.91 20.72 -5.58
C THR A 132 -10.58 19.40 -5.94
N SER A 133 -10.56 19.02 -7.22
CA SER A 133 -11.23 17.83 -7.76
C SER A 133 -10.53 17.36 -9.04
N TYR A 134 -10.93 16.21 -9.58
CA TYR A 134 -10.39 15.71 -10.85
C TYR A 134 -10.76 16.62 -12.04
N GLU A 135 -11.93 17.24 -12.01
CA GLU A 135 -12.41 18.17 -13.04
C GLU A 135 -11.59 19.45 -13.02
N THR A 136 -11.36 20.02 -11.83
CA THR A 136 -10.55 21.25 -11.67
C THR A 136 -9.06 21.01 -11.91
N LEU A 137 -8.60 19.76 -11.99
CA LEU A 137 -7.25 19.39 -12.38
C LEU A 137 -7.01 19.50 -13.90
N GLU A 138 -8.04 19.33 -14.74
CA GLU A 138 -7.91 19.33 -16.22
C GLU A 138 -7.17 20.56 -16.79
N PRO A 139 -7.47 21.82 -16.37
CA PRO A 139 -6.77 22.99 -16.90
C PRO A 139 -5.26 22.98 -16.62
N VAL A 140 -4.85 22.40 -15.49
CA VAL A 140 -3.43 22.26 -15.12
C VAL A 140 -2.75 21.20 -15.98
N LEU A 141 -3.43 20.07 -16.23
CA LEU A 141 -2.92 19.01 -17.11
C LEU A 141 -2.75 19.49 -18.56
N LYS A 142 -3.70 20.29 -19.05
CA LYS A 142 -3.61 20.90 -20.38
C LYS A 142 -2.40 21.83 -20.49
N GLN A 143 -2.20 22.72 -19.52
CA GLN A 143 -1.07 23.65 -19.50
C GLN A 143 0.29 22.93 -19.53
N ILE A 144 0.46 21.88 -18.71
CA ILE A 144 1.74 21.16 -18.70
C ILE A 144 1.94 20.36 -19.99
N LYS A 145 0.88 19.81 -20.59
CA LYS A 145 0.99 19.11 -21.88
C LYS A 145 1.41 20.05 -23.02
N GLU A 146 0.91 21.27 -23.01
CA GLU A 146 1.28 22.31 -24.00
C GLU A 146 2.71 22.83 -23.78
N LYS A 147 3.10 23.10 -22.54
CA LYS A 147 4.41 23.69 -22.20
C LYS A 147 5.54 22.66 -22.15
N ALA A 148 5.22 21.39 -21.87
CA ALA A 148 6.16 20.29 -21.71
C ALA A 148 5.58 18.99 -22.31
N PRO A 149 5.52 18.87 -23.65
CA PRO A 149 4.82 17.77 -24.32
C PRO A 149 5.37 16.37 -24.01
N ASP A 150 6.64 16.28 -23.60
CA ASP A 150 7.31 15.02 -23.23
C ASP A 150 7.05 14.59 -21.78
N VAL A 151 6.47 15.47 -20.96
CA VAL A 151 6.07 15.13 -19.59
C VAL A 151 4.71 14.45 -19.62
N VAL A 152 4.57 13.35 -18.88
CA VAL A 152 3.26 12.73 -18.60
C VAL A 152 2.51 13.62 -17.61
N PRO A 153 1.38 14.26 -18.00
CA PRO A 153 0.71 15.25 -17.15
C PRO A 153 0.17 14.66 -15.85
N PHE A 154 -0.39 13.45 -15.91
CA PHE A 154 -0.92 12.73 -14.76
C PHE A 154 -0.42 11.29 -14.78
N ALA A 155 0.57 11.00 -13.94
CA ALA A 155 1.28 9.72 -13.94
C ALA A 155 0.53 8.69 -13.09
N VAL A 156 -0.43 8.01 -13.71
CA VAL A 156 -1.22 6.94 -13.09
C VAL A 156 -0.98 5.59 -13.77
N THR A 157 -1.26 4.50 -13.06
CA THR A 157 -1.17 3.16 -13.64
C THR A 157 -2.43 2.82 -14.43
N LYS A 158 -2.38 1.78 -15.27
CA LYS A 158 -3.51 1.32 -16.09
C LYS A 158 -4.77 0.99 -15.27
N ASN A 159 -4.61 0.57 -14.02
CA ASN A 159 -5.70 0.18 -13.13
C ASN A 159 -6.08 1.30 -12.14
N PHE A 160 -5.64 2.53 -12.38
CA PHE A 160 -6.03 3.66 -11.55
C PHE A 160 -7.54 3.88 -11.64
N ILE A 161 -8.15 4.00 -10.46
CA ILE A 161 -9.56 4.30 -10.28
C ILE A 161 -9.62 5.48 -9.29
N PRO A 162 -10.28 6.58 -9.62
CA PRO A 162 -10.54 7.66 -8.67
C PRO A 162 -11.17 7.12 -7.38
N SER A 163 -10.45 7.30 -6.27
CA SER A 163 -10.94 6.99 -4.94
C SER A 163 -11.56 8.25 -4.34
N ASP A 164 -12.77 8.12 -3.79
CA ASP A 164 -13.61 9.13 -3.12
C ASP A 164 -14.70 9.77 -4.01
N ASN A 165 -15.93 9.83 -3.47
CA ASN A 165 -17.16 10.39 -4.07
C ASN A 165 -17.62 9.80 -5.41
N PHE A 166 -17.14 8.60 -5.75
CA PHE A 166 -17.52 7.93 -6.97
C PHE A 166 -18.12 6.55 -6.68
N ASP A 167 -19.32 6.31 -7.23
CA ASP A 167 -19.86 4.95 -7.31
C ASP A 167 -19.58 4.36 -8.70
N TYR A 168 -19.19 3.09 -8.69
CA TYR A 168 -18.83 2.33 -9.89
C TYR A 168 -19.89 1.26 -10.11
N PRO A 169 -20.99 1.57 -10.82
CA PRO A 169 -22.11 0.64 -11.01
C PRO A 169 -21.71 -0.64 -11.74
N VAL A 170 -20.57 -0.64 -12.44
CA VAL A 170 -19.95 -1.84 -13.03
C VAL A 170 -18.47 -1.91 -12.64
N PRO A 171 -18.03 -2.88 -11.83
CA PRO A 171 -16.62 -3.03 -11.51
C PRO A 171 -15.84 -3.51 -12.74
N ASN A 172 -14.74 -2.81 -13.06
CA ASN A 172 -13.76 -3.13 -14.12
C ASN A 172 -14.31 -3.21 -15.56
N GLY A 173 -14.16 -2.11 -16.30
CA GLY A 173 -14.04 -2.17 -17.76
C GLY A 173 -14.74 -1.07 -18.56
N LEU A 174 -15.58 -0.24 -17.94
CA LEU A 174 -16.30 0.83 -18.63
C LEU A 174 -16.11 2.16 -17.88
N PRO A 175 -15.93 3.30 -18.59
CA PRO A 175 -15.66 4.60 -17.98
C PRO A 175 -16.94 5.27 -17.44
N PHE A 176 -17.86 4.49 -16.89
CA PHE A 176 -19.09 5.01 -16.30
C PHE A 176 -18.91 5.14 -14.81
N VAL A 177 -18.92 6.38 -14.34
CA VAL A 177 -18.81 6.74 -12.94
C VAL A 177 -19.92 7.72 -12.61
N ILE A 178 -20.56 7.55 -11.46
CA ILE A 178 -21.58 8.47 -10.95
C ILE A 178 -20.92 9.29 -9.83
N ASP A 179 -20.93 10.61 -9.99
CA ASP A 179 -20.57 11.57 -8.95
C ASP A 179 -21.66 11.54 -7.86
N LEU A 180 -21.26 11.39 -6.60
CA LEU A 180 -22.15 11.21 -5.44
C LEU A 180 -22.42 12.51 -4.67
#